data_AF-A0A2H0AAD1-F1
#
_entry.id   AF-A0A2H0AAD1-F1
#
_cell.length_a   1.000
_cell.length_b   1.000
_cell.length_c   1.000
_cell.angle_alpha   90.00
_cell.angle_beta   90.00
_cell.angle_gamma   90.00
#
_symmetry.space_group_name_H-M   'P 1'
#
loop_
_entity.id
_entity.type
_entity.pdbx_description
1 polymer ?
#
loop_
_entity_poly.entity_id
_entity_poly.type
_entity_poly.pdbx_seq_one_letter_code
_entity_poly.pdbx_strand_id
1 'polypeptide(L)'
;IRYLGEDVSQGQLVLKGGKVIGPAGIGMLATLGRPLVRVASRPVVAVLVTGDELVGVNEKLVAGKIRDVNSYTLLSQINWKA
;
A
#
# COMPACT_ATOMS: atom_id res chain seq x y z
N ILE A 1 -41.74 4.16 6.38
CA ILE A 1 -41.67 2.84 5.69
C ILE A 1 -40.32 2.81 4.98
N ARG A 2 -39.49 1.78 5.16
CA ARG A 2 -38.29 1.56 4.35
C ARG A 2 -38.57 0.49 3.31
N TYR A 3 -38.14 0.70 2.07
CA TYR A 3 -38.41 -0.22 0.96
C TYR A 3 -37.26 -1.22 0.78
N LEU A 4 -37.59 -2.42 0.29
CA LEU A 4 -36.56 -3.41 -0.06
C LEU A 4 -35.64 -2.82 -1.14
N GLY A 5 -34.33 -2.83 -0.90
CA GLY A 5 -33.34 -2.31 -1.86
C GLY A 5 -33.23 -0.78 -1.90
N GLU A 6 -33.79 -0.06 -0.93
CA GLU A 6 -33.76 1.41 -0.84
C GLU A 6 -32.33 1.98 -0.80
N ASP A 7 -31.39 1.30 -0.14
CA ASP A 7 -29.97 1.72 -0.09
C ASP A 7 -29.15 1.19 -1.28
N VAL A 8 -29.32 -0.10 -1.62
CA VAL A 8 -28.61 -0.77 -2.71
C VAL A 8 -29.50 -1.83 -3.34
N SER A 9 -29.59 -1.80 -4.67
CA SER A 9 -30.31 -2.80 -5.45
C SER A 9 -29.43 -4.01 -5.80
N GLN A 10 -30.06 -5.17 -6.00
CA GLN A 10 -29.34 -6.35 -6.47
C GLN A 10 -28.66 -6.08 -7.83
N GLY A 11 -27.39 -6.46 -7.96
CA GLY A 11 -26.60 -6.23 -9.18
C GLY A 11 -26.01 -4.82 -9.31
N GLN A 12 -26.34 -3.89 -8.40
CA GLN A 12 -25.74 -2.57 -8.38
C GLN A 12 -24.25 -2.65 -8.02
N LEU A 13 -23.42 -1.93 -8.76
CA LEU A 13 -22.00 -1.79 -8.47
C LEU A 13 -21.80 -0.89 -7.24
N VAL A 14 -21.37 -1.47 -6.11
CA VAL A 14 -21.12 -0.72 -4.86
C VAL A 14 -19.66 -0.27 -4.70
N LEU A 15 -18.71 -1.01 -5.29
CA LEU A 15 -17.29 -0.70 -5.26
C LEU A 15 -16.69 -0.98 -6.63
N LYS A 16 -16.01 0.01 -7.20
CA LYS A 16 -15.29 -0.13 -8.47
C LYS A 16 -13.88 -0.68 -8.19
N GLY A 17 -13.46 -1.69 -8.96
CA GLY A 17 -12.10 -2.22 -8.91
C GLY A 17 -11.05 -1.12 -9.17
N GLY A 18 -9.88 -1.27 -8.55
CA GLY A 18 -8.78 -0.30 -8.63
C GLY A 18 -8.90 0.90 -7.69
N LYS A 19 -9.97 1.00 -6.90
CA LYS A 19 -10.07 1.98 -5.80
C LYS A 19 -9.57 1.41 -4.49
N VAL A 20 -8.91 2.27 -3.71
CA VAL A 20 -8.58 2.00 -2.31
C VAL A 20 -9.86 1.84 -1.50
N ILE A 21 -9.95 0.80 -0.69
CA ILE A 21 -11.12 0.51 0.14
C ILE A 21 -11.00 1.30 1.45
N GLY A 22 -11.61 2.48 1.48
CA GLY A 22 -11.70 3.30 2.70
C GLY A 22 -12.81 2.84 3.66
N PRO A 23 -12.99 3.54 4.80
CA PRO A 23 -13.95 3.16 5.85
C PRO A 23 -15.40 2.96 5.36
N ALA A 24 -15.88 3.83 4.46
CA ALA A 24 -17.22 3.71 3.89
C ALA A 24 -17.38 2.41 3.05
N GLY A 25 -16.32 2.03 2.32
CA GLY A 25 -16.32 0.78 1.56
C GLY A 25 -16.34 -0.45 2.47
N ILE A 26 -15.61 -0.41 3.59
CA ILE A 26 -15.65 -1.48 4.61
C ILE A 26 -17.04 -1.61 5.21
N GLY A 27 -17.69 -0.51 5.58
CA GLY A 27 -19.07 -0.52 6.10
C GLY A 27 -20.07 -1.11 5.09
N MET A 28 -19.96 -0.72 3.82
CA MET A 28 -20.78 -1.29 2.75
C MET A 28 -20.58 -2.80 2.61
N LEU A 29 -19.33 -3.29 2.62
CA LEU A 29 -19.04 -4.72 2.54
C LEU A 29 -19.61 -5.50 3.73
N ALA A 30 -19.55 -4.93 4.93
CA ALA A 30 -20.14 -5.53 6.13
C ALA A 30 -21.68 -5.64 6.03
N THR A 31 -22.36 -4.56 5.61
CA THR A 31 -23.82 -4.55 5.38
C THR A 31 -24.24 -5.61 4.36
N LEU A 32 -23.42 -5.86 3.35
CA LEU A 32 -23.67 -6.87 2.32
C LEU A 32 -23.26 -8.30 2.73
N GLY A 33 -22.76 -8.51 3.96
CA GLY A 33 -22.32 -9.82 4.43
C GLY A 33 -21.11 -10.36 3.68
N ARG A 34 -20.19 -9.50 3.25
CA ARG A 34 -18.97 -9.86 2.49
C ARG A 34 -17.73 -9.78 3.38
N PRO A 35 -17.40 -10.84 4.14
CA PRO A 35 -16.27 -10.82 5.08
C PRO A 35 -14.90 -10.85 4.38
N LEU A 36 -14.85 -11.31 3.13
CA LEU A 36 -13.64 -11.38 2.32
C LEU A 36 -13.93 -10.83 0.92
N VAL A 37 -12.97 -10.10 0.37
CA VAL A 37 -13.01 -9.56 -0.99
C VAL A 37 -11.66 -9.78 -1.67
N ARG A 38 -11.70 -9.90 -2.99
CA ARG A 38 -10.48 -9.97 -3.80
C ARG A 38 -9.91 -8.56 -3.96
N VAL A 39 -8.64 -8.40 -3.63
CA VAL A 39 -7.88 -7.15 -3.83
C VAL A 39 -6.62 -7.44 -4.64
N ALA A 40 -6.03 -6.39 -5.20
CA ALA A 40 -4.72 -6.52 -5.82
C ALA A 40 -3.65 -6.80 -4.74
N SER A 41 -2.68 -7.65 -5.07
CA SER A 41 -1.51 -7.86 -4.22
C SER A 41 -0.66 -6.59 -4.16
N ARG A 42 0.00 -6.37 -3.02
CA ARG A 42 1.01 -5.30 -2.91
C ARG A 42 2.18 -5.59 -3.85
N PRO A 43 2.68 -4.60 -4.62
CA PRO A 43 3.88 -4.78 -5.43
C PRO A 43 5.09 -5.16 -4.56
N VAL A 44 5.95 -6.01 -5.10
CA VAL A 44 7.25 -6.34 -4.49
C VAL A 44 8.32 -5.48 -5.15
N VAL A 45 9.08 -4.73 -4.35
CA VAL A 45 10.11 -3.81 -4.84
C VAL A 45 11.43 -4.13 -4.17
N ALA A 46 12.49 -4.28 -4.97
CA ALA A 46 13.87 -4.39 -4.51
C ALA A 46 14.61 -3.07 -4.77
N VAL A 47 15.42 -2.62 -3.81
CA VAL A 47 16.28 -1.43 -3.93
C VAL A 47 17.73 -1.89 -3.88
N LEU A 48 18.51 -1.50 -4.87
CA LEU A 48 19.95 -1.76 -4.96
C LEU A 48 20.67 -0.45 -5.20
N VAL A 49 21.66 -0.16 -4.36
CA VAL A 49 22.56 0.98 -4.49
C VAL A 49 23.98 0.44 -4.56
N THR A 50 24.77 0.98 -5.49
CA THR A 50 26.13 0.53 -5.77
C THR A 50 27.06 1.72 -5.86
N GLY A 51 28.29 1.54 -5.38
CA GLY A 51 29.33 2.54 -5.41
C GLY A 51 30.45 2.09 -4.48
N ASP A 52 31.68 2.05 -4.98
CA ASP A 52 32.83 1.67 -4.18
C ASP A 52 33.09 2.69 -3.06
N GLU A 53 32.57 3.90 -3.16
CA GLU A 53 32.61 4.94 -2.15
C GLU A 53 31.65 4.68 -0.98
N LEU A 54 30.70 3.77 -1.11
CA LEU A 54 29.61 3.60 -0.14
C LEU A 54 30.03 2.77 1.08
N VAL A 55 29.53 3.16 2.25
CA VAL A 55 29.56 2.38 3.49
C VAL A 55 28.17 2.39 4.15
N GLY A 56 27.87 1.34 4.93
CA GLY A 56 26.64 1.22 5.68
C GLY A 56 26.50 2.28 6.79
N VAL A 57 25.27 2.51 7.25
CA VAL A 57 24.97 3.57 8.23
C VAL A 57 25.70 3.41 9.57
N ASN A 58 25.93 2.17 9.98
CA ASN A 58 26.62 1.81 11.23
C ASN A 58 28.12 1.57 11.05
N GLU A 59 28.62 1.62 9.83
CA GLU A 59 30.05 1.43 9.56
C GLU A 59 30.84 2.70 9.86
N LYS A 60 32.11 2.53 10.21
CA LYS A 60 33.01 3.66 10.49
C LYS A 60 33.31 4.39 9.18
N LEU A 61 33.14 5.71 9.18
CA LEU A 61 33.54 6.54 8.06
C LEU A 61 35.07 6.59 7.95
N VAL A 62 35.59 6.32 6.76
CA VAL A 62 37.01 6.42 6.41
C VAL A 62 37.20 7.40 5.25
N ALA A 63 38.43 7.89 5.07
CA ALA A 63 38.72 8.87 4.02
C ALA A 63 38.28 8.36 2.63
N GLY A 64 37.57 9.20 1.88
CA GLY A 64 37.06 8.86 0.55
C GLY A 64 35.79 7.99 0.52
N LYS A 65 35.25 7.59 1.68
CA LYS A 65 33.95 6.89 1.76
C LYS A 65 32.83 7.82 2.21
N ILE A 66 31.60 7.51 1.79
CA ILE A 66 30.36 8.19 2.17
C ILE A 66 29.30 7.18 2.58
N ARG A 67 28.34 7.60 3.42
CA ARG A 67 27.24 6.70 3.83
C ARG A 67 26.22 6.51 2.72
N ASP A 68 25.72 5.30 2.57
CA ASP A 68 24.55 5.04 1.73
C ASP A 68 23.30 5.67 2.37
N VAL A 69 22.86 6.79 1.79
CA VAL A 69 21.61 7.48 2.15
C VAL A 69 20.47 7.16 1.18
N ASN A 70 20.80 6.69 -0.03
CA ASN A 70 19.82 6.48 -1.09
C ASN A 70 18.99 5.25 -0.81
N SER A 71 19.58 4.16 -0.33
CA SER A 71 18.82 2.95 0.03
C SER A 71 17.74 3.29 1.05
N TYR A 72 18.09 4.00 2.13
CA TYR A 72 17.14 4.38 3.17
C TYR A 72 16.07 5.35 2.66
N THR A 73 16.48 6.35 1.89
CA THR A 73 15.54 7.34 1.32
C THR A 73 14.52 6.67 0.39
N LEU A 74 15.00 5.85 -0.56
CA LEU A 74 14.14 5.15 -1.52
C LEU A 74 13.23 4.13 -0.82
N LEU A 75 13.77 3.34 0.13
CA LEU A 75 12.96 2.41 0.92
C LEU A 75 11.87 3.13 1.71
N SER A 76 12.13 4.32 2.24
CA SER A 76 11.12 5.10 2.98
C SER A 76 9.98 5.61 2.09
N GLN A 77 10.23 5.84 0.80
CA GLN A 77 9.22 6.28 -0.16
C GLN A 77 8.31 5.14 -0.62
N ILE A 78 8.76 3.89 -0.49
CA ILE A 78 7.96 2.70 -0.75
C ILE A 78 6.94 2.54 0.38
N ASN A 79 5.84 3.29 0.28
CA ASN A 79 4.74 3.26 1.22
C ASN A 79 3.50 2.65 0.55
N TRP A 80 3.20 1.41 0.91
CA TRP A 80 1.94 0.76 0.55
C TRP A 80 0.84 1.22 1.49
N LYS A 81 0.33 2.43 1.29
CA LYS A 81 -0.92 2.85 1.93
C LYS A 81 -2.01 1.86 1.51
N ALA A 82 -2.49 1.09 2.49
CA ALA A 82 -3.67 0.24 2.35
C ALA A 82 -4.93 1.09 2.29
#